data_AF-U2ECX8-F1
#
_entry.id   AF-U2ECX8-F1
#
_cell.length_a   1.000
_cell.length_b   1.000
_cell.length_c   1.000
_cell.angle_alpha   90.00
_cell.angle_beta   90.00
_cell.angle_gamma   90.00
#
_symmetry.space_group_name_H-M   'P 1'
#
loop_
_entity.id
_entity.type
_entity.pdbx_description
1 polymer ?
#
loop_
_entity_poly.entity_id
_entity_poly.type
_entity_poly.pdbx_seq_one_letter_code
_entity_poly.pdbx_strand_id
1 'polypeptide(L)'
;MSFLPISRKEIEERGWDQVDFVLVSGDAYIDHPSFGTAIIGRVLESFGYKVAILAQPDYKKASEFKKFGKPRLGFLVTAGNIDSMVNHYTVAKKNVKKIFIHRMVKWVYGQIEQQLFILNYVR
;
A
#
# COMPACT_ATOMS: atom_id res chain seq x y z
N MET A 1 -11.92 19.16 0.84
CA MET A 1 -11.01 18.19 1.50
C MET A 1 -9.89 17.87 0.53
N SER A 2 -8.63 17.85 0.99
CA SER A 2 -7.48 17.51 0.13
C SER A 2 -7.26 16.00 0.13
N PHE A 3 -6.98 15.40 -1.04
CA PHE A 3 -6.71 13.97 -1.22
C PHE A 3 -5.54 13.48 -0.35
N LEU A 4 -5.57 12.20 0.07
CA LEU A 4 -4.40 11.59 0.71
C LEU A 4 -3.23 11.54 -0.28
N PRO A 5 -1.98 11.72 0.19
CA PRO A 5 -0.84 11.84 -0.69
C PRO A 5 -0.55 10.52 -1.42
N ILE A 6 -0.37 10.61 -2.74
CA ILE A 6 -0.05 9.48 -3.62
C ILE A 6 1.37 9.56 -4.22
N SER A 7 2.07 10.67 -3.95
CA SER A 7 3.41 10.95 -4.46
C SER A 7 4.33 11.46 -3.35
N ARG A 8 5.64 11.28 -3.54
CA ARG A 8 6.65 11.79 -2.60
C ARG A 8 6.60 13.32 -2.51
N LYS A 9 6.31 13.97 -3.64
CA LYS A 9 6.16 15.42 -3.71
C LYS A 9 5.02 15.92 -2.81
N GLU A 10 3.85 15.27 -2.83
CA GLU A 10 2.71 15.64 -1.97
C GLU A 10 3.02 15.43 -0.47
N ILE A 11 3.83 14.42 -0.15
CA ILE A 11 4.32 14.20 1.22
C ILE A 11 5.22 15.37 1.66
N GLU A 12 6.12 15.82 0.79
CA GLU A 12 7.02 16.95 1.04
C GLU A 12 6.26 18.29 1.13
N GLU A 13 5.26 18.51 0.27
CA GLU A 13 4.36 19.68 0.32
C GLU A 13 3.56 19.74 1.64
N ARG A 14 3.29 18.59 2.25
CA ARG A 14 2.67 18.48 3.59
C ARG A 14 3.68 18.65 4.74
N GLY A 15 4.97 18.81 4.44
CA GLY A 15 6.05 18.93 5.43
C GLY A 15 6.32 17.64 6.19
N TRP A 16 6.09 16.48 5.56
CA TRP A 16 6.28 15.18 6.20
C TRP A 16 7.61 14.55 5.77
N ASP A 17 8.53 14.34 6.70
CA ASP A 17 9.76 13.59 6.40
C ASP A 17 9.49 12.09 6.23
N GLN A 18 8.54 11.59 7.03
CA GLN A 18 8.16 10.18 7.13
C GLN A 18 6.64 10.01 7.31
N VAL A 19 6.08 8.96 6.70
CA VAL A 19 4.69 8.54 6.87
C VAL A 19 4.56 7.47 7.95
N ASP A 20 3.42 7.43 8.63
CA ASP A 20 3.11 6.41 9.62
C ASP A 20 2.67 5.11 8.96
N PHE A 21 1.77 5.24 7.99
CA PHE A 21 1.22 4.11 7.24
C PHE A 21 1.33 4.34 5.73
N VAL A 22 1.64 3.27 5.01
CA VAL A 22 1.47 3.20 3.56
C VAL A 22 0.34 2.21 3.26
N LEU A 23 -0.77 2.72 2.76
CA LEU A 23 -1.90 1.92 2.29
C LEU A 23 -1.65 1.50 0.85
N VAL A 24 -1.36 0.22 0.64
CA VAL A 24 -1.15 -0.35 -0.68
C VAL A 24 -2.44 -1.00 -1.17
N SER A 25 -2.92 -0.55 -2.33
CA SER A 25 -4.16 -1.01 -2.94
C SER A 25 -3.89 -1.64 -4.31
N GLY A 26 -4.53 -2.79 -4.59
CA GLY A 26 -4.57 -3.38 -5.93
C GLY A 26 -5.53 -2.70 -6.90
N ASP A 27 -6.31 -1.73 -6.42
CA ASP A 27 -7.25 -0.93 -7.18
C ASP A 27 -6.81 0.54 -7.20
N ALA A 28 -7.39 1.32 -8.12
CA ALA A 28 -7.17 2.75 -8.21
C ALA A 28 -7.58 3.44 -6.91
N TYR A 29 -6.85 4.50 -6.53
CA TYR A 29 -7.25 5.32 -5.41
C TYR A 29 -8.34 6.29 -5.84
N ILE A 30 -9.53 6.13 -5.26
CA ILE A 30 -10.64 7.06 -5.37
C ILE A 30 -11.01 7.43 -3.94
N ASP A 31 -10.92 8.71 -3.61
CA ASP A 31 -11.25 9.22 -2.28
C ASP A 31 -12.76 9.39 -2.12
N HIS A 32 -13.46 8.26 -2.03
CA HIS A 32 -14.91 8.21 -1.91
C HIS A 32 -15.32 7.21 -0.81
N PRO A 33 -16.39 7.48 -0.03
CA PRO A 33 -16.84 6.60 1.06
C PRO A 33 -17.18 5.17 0.63
N SER A 34 -17.41 4.90 -0.65
CA SER A 34 -17.59 3.53 -1.17
C SER A 34 -16.30 2.74 -1.32
N PHE A 35 -15.13 3.34 -1.05
CA PHE A 35 -13.82 2.72 -1.17
C PHE A 35 -13.22 2.48 0.20
N GLY A 36 -13.03 1.20 0.56
CA GLY A 36 -12.50 0.83 1.87
C GLY A 36 -11.12 1.47 2.15
N THR A 37 -10.27 1.55 1.14
CA THR A 37 -8.96 2.23 1.23
C THR A 37 -9.09 3.70 1.63
N ALA A 38 -10.09 4.41 1.10
CA ALA A 38 -10.34 5.82 1.44
C ALA A 38 -10.87 5.94 2.87
N ILE A 39 -11.83 5.11 3.27
CA ILE A 39 -12.36 5.09 4.64
C ILE A 39 -11.22 4.84 5.64
N ILE A 40 -10.44 3.78 5.45
CA ILE A 40 -9.35 3.42 6.37
C ILE A 40 -8.34 4.56 6.45
N GLY A 41 -7.94 5.12 5.32
CA GLY A 41 -6.97 6.22 5.28
C GLY A 41 -7.49 7.48 6.00
N ARG A 42 -8.76 7.85 5.80
CA ARG A 42 -9.38 9.01 6.45
C ARG A 42 -9.61 8.81 7.94
N VAL A 43 -9.99 7.60 8.36
CA VAL A 43 -10.10 7.27 9.79
C VAL A 43 -8.73 7.41 10.46
N LEU A 44 -7.67 6.85 9.88
CA LEU A 44 -6.31 7.00 10.42
C LEU A 44 -5.85 8.47 10.43
N GLU A 45 -6.10 9.22 9.37
CA GLU A 45 -5.79 10.66 9.32
C GLU A 45 -6.56 11.45 10.40
N SER A 46 -7.81 11.08 10.69
CA SER A 46 -8.61 11.70 11.76
C SER A 46 -8.05 11.47 13.17
N PHE A 47 -7.28 10.38 13.36
CA PHE A 47 -6.51 10.11 14.59
C PHE A 47 -5.12 10.77 14.58
N GLY A 48 -4.80 11.57 13.57
CA GLY A 48 -3.53 12.29 13.45
C GLY A 48 -2.39 11.50 12.81
N TYR A 49 -2.67 10.34 12.21
CA TYR A 49 -1.64 9.56 11.51
C TYR A 49 -1.36 10.10 10.10
N LYS A 50 -0.08 10.09 9.71
CA LYS A 50 0.38 10.43 8.37
C LYS A 50 0.24 9.23 7.45
N VAL A 51 -0.75 9.26 6.56
CA VAL A 51 -1.08 8.12 5.70
C VAL A 51 -0.79 8.48 4.24
N ALA A 52 -0.12 7.60 3.50
CA ALA A 52 0.06 7.71 2.05
C ALA A 52 -0.57 6.52 1.33
N ILE A 53 -1.07 6.76 0.11
CA ILE A 53 -1.69 5.72 -0.71
C ILE A 53 -0.73 5.29 -1.82
N LEU A 54 -0.48 3.98 -1.92
CA LEU A 54 0.22 3.34 -3.01
C LEU A 54 -0.79 2.52 -3.83
N ALA A 55 -1.40 3.14 -4.83
CA ALA A 55 -2.36 2.48 -5.71
C ALA A 55 -1.64 1.75 -6.87
N GLN A 56 -2.03 0.51 -7.11
CA GLN A 56 -1.61 -0.33 -8.24
C GLN A 56 -0.10 -0.35 -8.51
N PRO A 57 0.77 -0.59 -7.50
CA PRO A 57 2.20 -0.65 -7.74
C PRO A 57 2.56 -1.82 -8.67
N ASP A 58 3.57 -1.63 -9.52
CA ASP A 58 4.13 -2.73 -10.32
C ASP A 58 4.81 -3.73 -9.39
N TYR A 59 4.15 -4.86 -9.15
CA TYR A 59 4.64 -5.94 -8.30
C TYR A 59 5.95 -6.58 -8.79
N LYS A 60 6.35 -6.36 -10.05
CA LYS A 60 7.63 -6.84 -10.58
C LYS A 60 8.80 -5.96 -10.14
N LYS A 61 8.54 -4.74 -9.68
CA LYS A 61 9.56 -3.75 -9.33
C LYS A 61 9.51 -3.45 -7.84
N ALA A 62 10.55 -3.87 -7.12
CA ALA A 62 10.68 -3.57 -5.70
C ALA A 62 10.80 -2.07 -5.40
N SER A 63 11.18 -1.25 -6.39
CA SER A 63 11.28 0.22 -6.27
C SER A 63 9.93 0.88 -6.00
N GLU A 64 8.84 0.35 -6.55
CA GLU A 64 7.50 0.95 -6.41
C GLU A 64 7.03 0.95 -4.95
N PHE A 65 7.32 -0.13 -4.22
CA PHE A 65 7.00 -0.23 -2.79
C PHE A 65 7.93 0.58 -1.89
N LYS A 66 9.06 1.06 -2.43
CA LYS A 66 10.02 1.92 -1.72
C LYS A 66 9.76 3.41 -1.95
N LYS A 67 8.76 3.77 -2.78
CA LYS A 67 8.44 5.15 -3.19
C LYS A 67 8.32 6.14 -2.02
N PHE A 68 7.80 5.67 -0.88
CA PHE A 68 7.58 6.50 0.31
C PHE A 68 8.60 6.26 1.44
N GLY A 69 9.61 5.42 1.20
CA GLY A 69 10.55 4.98 2.24
C GLY A 69 9.91 4.01 3.25
N LYS A 70 10.59 3.80 4.38
CA LYS A 70 10.10 2.93 5.46
C LYS A 70 9.05 3.70 6.28
N PRO A 71 7.79 3.23 6.34
CA PRO A 71 6.79 3.81 7.23
C PRO A 71 7.17 3.63 8.70
N ARG A 72 6.75 4.56 9.57
CA ARG A 72 7.01 4.48 11.02
C ARG A 72 6.30 3.30 11.68
N LEU A 73 5.07 3.00 11.26
CA LEU A 73 4.23 1.97 11.87
C LEU A 73 4.05 0.75 10.95
N GLY A 74 3.78 0.93 9.66
CA GLY A 74 3.74 -0.21 8.75
C GLY A 74 3.04 0.00 7.41
N PHE A 75 2.92 -1.10 6.67
CA PHE A 75 2.17 -1.19 5.42
C PHE A 75 0.82 -1.85 5.67
N LEU A 76 -0.22 -1.30 5.07
CA LEU A 76 -1.58 -1.84 5.10
C LEU A 76 -1.95 -2.26 3.67
N VAL A 77 -2.16 -3.55 3.43
CA VAL A 77 -2.35 -4.09 2.08
C VAL A 77 -3.80 -4.51 1.86
N THR A 78 -4.38 -4.09 0.75
CA THR A 78 -5.71 -4.51 0.31
C THR A 78 -5.77 -4.79 -1.19
N ALA A 79 -6.68 -5.69 -1.58
CA ALA A 79 -7.04 -5.95 -2.98
C ALA A 79 -7.67 -4.72 -3.66
N GLY A 80 -8.27 -3.83 -2.87
CA GLY A 80 -9.22 -2.82 -3.33
C GLY A 80 -10.67 -3.32 -3.27
N ASN A 81 -11.56 -2.64 -4.00
CA ASN A 81 -13.00 -2.94 -3.96
C ASN A 81 -13.42 -4.12 -4.84
N ILE A 82 -12.58 -4.51 -5.79
CA ILE A 82 -12.79 -5.67 -6.66
C ILE A 82 -12.13 -6.87 -6.00
N ASP A 83 -12.87 -7.98 -5.91
CA ASP A 83 -12.31 -9.22 -5.41
C ASP A 83 -11.08 -9.63 -6.24
N SER A 84 -10.04 -10.01 -5.53
CA SER A 84 -8.76 -10.45 -6.09
C SER A 84 -8.89 -11.59 -7.10
N MET A 85 -9.92 -12.43 -6.96
CA MET A 85 -10.26 -13.48 -7.91
C MET A 85 -10.85 -12.92 -9.21
N VAL A 86 -11.65 -11.87 -9.15
CA VAL A 86 -12.26 -11.22 -10.33
C VAL A 86 -11.22 -10.43 -11.12
N ASN A 87 -10.28 -9.78 -10.43
CA ASN A 87 -9.17 -9.05 -11.06
C ASN A 87 -8.16 -10.00 -11.78
N HIS A 88 -8.33 -11.32 -11.63
CA HIS A 88 -7.54 -12.36 -12.30
C HIS A 88 -8.11 -12.75 -13.68
N TYR A 89 -9.34 -12.35 -14.03
CA TYR A 89 -9.97 -12.74 -15.29
C TYR A 89 -10.02 -11.58 -16.30
N THR A 90 -9.35 -11.74 -17.44
CA THR A 90 -9.76 -11.01 -18.65
C THR A 90 -11.03 -11.65 -19.22
N VAL A 91 -11.83 -10.87 -19.95
CA VAL A 91 -13.12 -11.26 -20.57
C VAL A 91 -13.06 -12.59 -21.36
N ALA A 92 -11.85 -13.02 -21.75
CA ALA A 92 -11.57 -14.25 -22.49
C ALA A 92 -11.34 -15.54 -21.67
N LYS A 93 -11.70 -15.61 -20.37
CA LYS A 93 -11.57 -16.83 -19.51
C LYS A 93 -10.16 -17.48 -19.51
N LYS A 94 -9.09 -16.70 -19.74
CA LYS A 94 -7.72 -17.22 -19.71
C LYS A 94 -7.18 -17.16 -18.29
N ASN A 95 -6.78 -18.30 -17.72
CA ASN A 95 -6.20 -18.39 -16.37
C ASN A 95 -4.81 -17.75 -16.34
N VAL A 96 -4.64 -16.61 -15.66
CA VAL A 96 -3.38 -15.84 -15.72
C VAL A 96 -2.45 -16.01 -14.51
N LYS A 97 -2.42 -17.09 -13.71
CA LYS A 97 -1.46 -17.31 -12.57
C LYS A 97 -0.87 -16.02 -11.93
N LYS A 98 -1.71 -15.01 -11.59
CA LYS A 98 -1.28 -13.68 -11.16
C LYS A 98 -1.85 -13.41 -9.78
N ILE A 99 -1.30 -14.06 -8.77
CA ILE A 99 -1.72 -13.81 -7.39
C ILE A 99 -0.99 -12.56 -6.90
N PHE A 100 -1.51 -11.39 -7.28
CA PHE A 100 -0.98 -10.07 -6.91
C PHE A 100 -0.89 -9.93 -5.39
N ILE A 101 -1.96 -10.30 -4.67
CA ILE A 101 -2.01 -10.24 -3.20
C ILE A 101 -1.00 -11.18 -2.57
N HIS A 102 -0.94 -12.45 -2.97
CA HIS A 102 0.04 -13.40 -2.42
C HIS A 102 1.49 -12.93 -2.61
N ARG A 103 1.81 -12.34 -3.76
CA ARG A 103 3.15 -11.80 -4.02
C ARG A 103 3.43 -10.55 -3.22
N MET A 104 2.43 -9.67 -3.06
CA MET A 104 2.53 -8.51 -2.17
C MET A 104 2.67 -8.90 -0.71
N VAL A 105 1.85 -9.85 -0.23
CA VAL A 105 1.92 -10.41 1.11
C VAL A 105 3.29 -11.02 1.34
N LYS A 106 3.79 -11.87 0.42
CA LYS A 106 5.17 -12.38 0.49
C LYS A 106 6.22 -11.27 0.58
N TRP A 107 6.01 -10.15 -0.10
CA TRP A 107 6.94 -9.02 -0.03
C TRP A 107 6.85 -8.25 1.29
N VAL A 108 5.64 -7.98 1.79
CA VAL A 108 5.43 -7.35 3.12
C VAL A 108 5.98 -8.25 4.22
N TYR A 109 5.71 -9.55 4.18
CA TYR A 109 6.30 -10.53 5.09
C TYR A 109 7.83 -10.58 4.95
N GLY A 110 8.37 -10.56 3.72
CA GLY A 110 9.82 -10.50 3.50
C GLY A 110 10.49 -9.22 4.03
N GLN A 111 9.77 -8.10 4.09
CA GLN A 111 10.25 -6.86 4.73
C GLN A 111 10.14 -6.92 6.27
N ILE A 112 9.11 -7.58 6.80
CA ILE A 112 8.99 -7.86 8.25
C ILE A 112 10.11 -8.80 8.69
N GLU A 113 10.43 -9.84 7.92
CA GLU A 113 11.56 -10.73 8.22
C GLU A 113 12.91 -10.04 8.10
N GLN A 114 13.11 -9.14 7.12
CA GLN A 114 14.31 -8.31 7.08
C GLN A 114 14.41 -7.35 8.28
N GLN A 115 13.28 -6.84 8.80
CA GLN A 115 13.27 -6.05 10.04
C GLN A 115 13.51 -6.89 11.30
N LEU A 116 12.95 -8.10 11.39
CA LEU A 116 13.23 -9.05 12.47
C LEU A 116 14.70 -9.50 12.43
N PHE A 117 15.28 -9.67 11.25
CA PHE A 117 16.69 -10.04 11.08
C PHE A 117 17.61 -8.90 11.53
N ILE A 118 17.28 -7.64 11.22
CA ILE A 118 18.03 -6.47 11.71
C ILE A 118 17.86 -6.29 13.24
N LEU A 119 16.66 -6.56 13.80
CA LEU A 119 16.43 -6.50 15.25
C LEU A 119 17.11 -7.63 16.03
N ASN A 120 17.30 -8.82 15.44
CA ASN A 120 18.03 -9.93 16.06
C ASN A 120 19.56 -9.86 15.87
N TYR A 121 20.08 -8.95 15.04
CA TYR A 121 21.52 -8.78 14.81
C TYR A 121 22.12 -7.57 15.55
N VAL A 122 21.29 -6.76 16.22
CA VAL A 122 21.73 -5.63 17.08
C VAL A 122 21.43 -5.93 18.56
N ARG A 123 21.58 -7.20 18.96
CA ARG A 123 21.55 -7.62 20.36
C ARG A 123 22.80 -8.40 20.71
#